data_AF-A0A1J5QZA1-F1
#
_entry.id   AF-A0A1J5QZA1-F1
#
_cell.length_a   1.000
_cell.length_b   1.000
_cell.length_c   1.000
_cell.angle_alpha   90.00
_cell.angle_beta   90.00
_cell.angle_gamma   90.00
#
_symmetry.space_group_name_H-M   'P 1'
#
loop_
_entity.id
_entity.type
_entity.pdbx_description
1 polymer ?
#
loop_
_entity_poly.entity_id
_entity_poly.type
_entity_poly.pdbx_seq_one_letter_code
_entity_poly.pdbx_strand_id
1 'polypeptide(L)'
;MNLRKFLNYEWDAIAGIVAAVAAVVLHLLHAVNEHVILSIVLVLIALLFTNFMRHARNNEITAEQVERTEHAVLGIGAALKGPEIALVGPREILSVTEQFARHMKGDTIWFNVCLSMYKPQPLFDALLRPAIDNPMVTSIQFVIDAEQKQLWENDVRPKVLACSAHAKVREPSWCSLSENTSFILADSHRSGGTEALLSFWGEPFMAQSTVRDVPRYIFHVQKHSELLPHLVELQRRYRQG
;
A
#
# COMPACT_ATOMS: atom_id res chain seq x y z
N MET A 1 -20.80 -1.67 42.75
CA MET A 1 -19.43 -2.19 42.61
C MET A 1 -19.53 -3.70 42.35
N ASN A 2 -18.85 -4.19 41.32
CA ASN A 2 -19.22 -5.39 40.53
C ASN A 2 -19.20 -6.74 41.28
N LEU A 3 -20.37 -7.34 41.52
CA LEU A 3 -20.53 -8.74 41.98
C LEU A 3 -19.89 -9.77 41.01
N ARG A 4 -19.77 -9.40 39.73
CA ARG A 4 -19.14 -10.23 38.69
C ARG A 4 -17.62 -10.37 38.82
N LYS A 5 -16.94 -9.45 39.53
CA LYS A 5 -15.49 -9.57 39.80
C LYS A 5 -15.19 -10.56 40.93
N PHE A 6 -16.11 -10.73 41.88
CA PHE A 6 -15.96 -11.73 42.94
C PHE A 6 -16.12 -13.17 42.43
N LEU A 7 -16.88 -13.39 41.35
CA LEU A 7 -17.06 -14.71 40.73
C LEU A 7 -15.88 -15.19 39.86
N ASN A 8 -14.94 -14.29 39.52
CA ASN A 8 -13.74 -14.63 38.74
C ASN A 8 -12.51 -14.92 39.63
N TYR A 9 -12.67 -14.91 40.95
CA TYR A 9 -11.62 -15.38 41.84
C TYR A 9 -11.57 -16.91 41.80
N GLU A 10 -10.38 -17.50 41.87
CA GLU A 10 -10.17 -18.95 41.84
C GLU A 10 -10.68 -19.62 43.15
N TRP A 11 -11.99 -19.57 43.37
CA TRP A 11 -12.65 -20.14 44.55
C TRP A 11 -12.34 -21.63 44.71
N ASP A 12 -12.13 -22.36 43.61
CA ASP A 12 -11.76 -23.76 43.63
C ASP A 12 -10.34 -23.96 44.22
N ALA A 13 -9.39 -23.09 43.88
CA ALA A 13 -8.02 -23.12 44.42
C ALA A 13 -7.99 -22.70 45.89
N ILE A 14 -8.73 -21.64 46.25
CA ILE A 14 -8.88 -21.21 47.65
C ILE A 14 -9.56 -22.30 48.48
N ALA A 15 -10.62 -22.92 47.98
CA ALA A 15 -11.32 -24.00 48.67
C ALA A 15 -10.40 -25.21 48.91
N GLY A 16 -9.57 -25.56 47.92
CA GLY A 16 -8.54 -26.58 48.08
C GLY A 16 -7.49 -26.24 49.15
N ILE A 17 -6.98 -25.01 49.16
CA ILE A 17 -6.02 -24.53 50.17
C ILE A 17 -6.64 -24.52 51.57
N VAL A 18 -7.86 -23.99 51.71
CA VAL A 18 -8.59 -23.93 52.99
C VAL A 18 -8.89 -25.34 53.52
N ALA A 19 -9.30 -26.26 52.64
CA ALA A 19 -9.53 -27.66 53.01
C ALA A 19 -8.24 -28.36 53.47
N ALA A 20 -7.11 -28.14 52.78
CA ALA A 20 -5.82 -28.69 53.17
C ALA A 20 -5.36 -28.15 54.54
N VAL A 21 -5.49 -26.84 54.77
CA VAL A 21 -5.13 -26.21 56.05
C VAL A 21 -6.03 -26.73 57.18
N ALA A 22 -7.34 -26.81 56.97
CA ALA A 22 -8.28 -27.33 57.96
C ALA A 22 -7.97 -28.80 58.34
N ALA A 23 -7.65 -29.63 57.35
CA ALA A 23 -7.27 -31.03 57.56
C ALA A 23 -5.99 -31.18 58.38
N VAL A 24 -4.96 -30.36 58.10
CA VAL A 24 -3.70 -30.35 58.85
C VAL A 24 -3.94 -29.94 60.31
N VAL A 25 -4.77 -28.92 60.55
CA VAL A 25 -5.11 -28.46 61.91
C VAL A 25 -5.90 -29.52 62.69
N LEU A 26 -6.90 -30.14 62.06
CA LEU A 26 -7.71 -31.21 62.65
C LEU A 26 -6.88 -32.47 62.99
N HIS A 27 -5.90 -32.80 62.14
CA HIS A 27 -4.97 -33.90 62.41
C HIS A 27 -4.04 -33.58 63.59
N LEU A 28 -3.51 -32.35 63.68
CA LEU A 28 -2.66 -31.90 64.79
C LEU A 28 -3.39 -31.97 66.15
N LEU A 29 -4.69 -31.70 66.16
CA LEU A 29 -5.56 -31.81 67.34
C LEU A 29 -5.93 -33.26 67.73
N HIS A 30 -5.44 -34.28 67.01
CA HIS A 30 -5.76 -35.71 67.21
C HIS A 30 -7.27 -36.03 67.19
N ALA A 31 -8.10 -35.15 66.61
CA ALA A 31 -9.55 -35.31 66.59
C ALA A 31 -10.06 -36.26 65.47
N VAL A 32 -9.16 -36.81 64.64
CA VAL A 32 -9.50 -37.48 63.39
C VAL A 32 -8.68 -38.76 63.18
N ASN A 33 -9.37 -39.85 62.81
CA ASN A 33 -8.82 -41.19 62.61
C ASN A 33 -8.09 -41.33 61.26
N GLU A 34 -7.10 -42.23 61.17
CA GLU A 34 -6.15 -42.38 60.05
C GLU A 34 -6.85 -42.64 58.69
N HIS A 35 -8.01 -43.31 58.71
CA HIS A 35 -8.85 -43.54 57.52
C HIS A 35 -9.47 -42.26 56.92
N VAL A 36 -9.71 -41.22 57.72
CA VAL A 36 -10.33 -39.97 57.24
C VAL A 36 -9.30 -39.12 56.47
N ILE A 37 -8.01 -39.22 56.83
CA ILE A 37 -6.92 -38.50 56.17
C ILE A 37 -6.82 -38.93 54.70
N LEU A 38 -6.91 -40.23 54.42
CA LEU A 38 -6.83 -40.77 53.07
C LEU A 38 -7.99 -40.27 52.20
N SER A 39 -9.21 -40.19 52.75
CA SER A 39 -10.36 -39.61 52.06
C SER A 39 -10.17 -38.12 51.74
N ILE A 40 -9.58 -37.35 52.66
CA ILE A 40 -9.28 -35.92 52.44
C ILE A 40 -8.23 -35.76 51.34
N VAL A 41 -7.15 -36.55 51.37
CA VAL A 41 -6.11 -36.51 50.34
C VAL A 41 -6.68 -36.84 48.96
N LEU A 42 -7.56 -37.85 48.87
CA LEU A 42 -8.22 -38.21 47.62
C LEU A 42 -9.08 -37.06 47.06
N VAL A 43 -9.83 -36.38 47.93
CA VAL A 43 -10.65 -35.21 47.54
C VAL A 43 -9.76 -34.05 47.08
N LEU A 44 -8.64 -33.79 47.76
CA LEU A 44 -7.69 -32.75 47.36
C LEU A 44 -7.04 -33.05 46.02
N ILE A 45 -6.64 -34.30 45.76
CA ILE A 45 -6.10 -34.72 44.45
C ILE A 45 -7.15 -34.54 43.34
N ALA A 46 -8.41 -34.92 43.59
CA ALA A 46 -9.50 -34.74 42.63
C ALA A 46 -9.76 -33.25 42.31
N LEU A 47 -9.70 -32.38 43.32
CA LEU A 47 -9.84 -30.94 43.15
C LEU A 47 -8.66 -30.34 42.37
N LEU A 48 -7.42 -30.72 42.70
CA LEU A 48 -6.22 -30.28 42.00
C LEU A 48 -6.24 -30.72 40.52
N PHE A 49 -6.65 -31.95 40.25
CA PHE A 49 -6.76 -32.46 38.89
C PHE A 49 -7.82 -31.70 38.08
N THR A 50 -8.96 -31.41 38.69
CA THR A 50 -10.04 -30.63 38.06
C THR A 50 -9.58 -29.20 37.77
N ASN A 51 -8.85 -28.58 38.70
CA ASN A 51 -8.27 -27.24 38.50
C ASN A 51 -7.23 -27.25 37.37
N PHE A 52 -6.32 -28.22 37.36
CA PHE A 52 -5.31 -28.36 36.32
C PHE A 52 -5.93 -28.51 34.92
N MET A 53 -6.93 -29.37 34.78
CA MET A 53 -7.65 -29.57 33.50
C MET A 53 -8.39 -28.30 33.06
N ARG A 54 -8.97 -27.55 34.01
CA ARG A 54 -9.65 -26.28 33.71
C ARG A 54 -8.67 -25.20 33.26
N HIS A 55 -7.50 -25.12 33.89
CA HIS A 55 -6.48 -24.13 33.57
C HIS A 55 -5.81 -24.43 32.22
N ALA A 56 -5.53 -25.71 31.93
CA ALA A 56 -5.00 -26.14 30.63
C ALA A 56 -5.95 -25.76 29.48
N ARG A 57 -7.25 -26.03 29.64
CA ARG A 57 -8.27 -25.67 28.65
C ARG A 57 -8.41 -24.15 28.46
N ASN A 58 -8.35 -23.38 29.55
CA ASN A 58 -8.44 -21.92 29.46
C ASN A 58 -7.19 -21.31 28.80
N ASN A 59 -6.00 -21.86 29.05
CA ASN A 59 -4.78 -21.44 28.38
C ASN A 59 -4.80 -21.76 26.89
N GLU A 60 -5.30 -22.93 26.50
CA GLU A 60 -5.47 -23.32 25.09
C GLU A 60 -6.43 -22.37 24.36
N ILE A 61 -7.59 -22.06 24.96
CA ILE A 61 -8.55 -21.08 24.41
C ILE A 61 -7.91 -19.69 24.29
N THR A 62 -7.10 -19.28 25.28
CA THR A 62 -6.43 -17.98 25.24
C THR A 62 -5.35 -17.93 24.16
N ALA A 63 -4.58 -19.00 23.98
CA ALA A 63 -3.58 -19.11 22.93
C ALA A 63 -4.23 -19.06 21.53
N GLU A 64 -5.32 -19.79 21.33
CA GLU A 64 -6.08 -19.77 20.06
C GLU A 64 -6.68 -18.38 19.77
N GLN A 65 -7.16 -17.68 20.79
CA GLN A 65 -7.66 -16.31 20.65
C GLN A 65 -6.55 -15.32 20.30
N VAL A 66 -5.34 -15.49 20.86
CA VAL A 66 -4.18 -14.66 20.53
C VAL A 66 -3.75 -14.90 19.08
N GLU A 67 -3.64 -16.15 18.64
CA GLU A 67 -3.28 -16.51 17.26
C GLU A 67 -4.30 -15.95 16.25
N ARG A 68 -5.60 -16.09 16.52
CA ARG A 68 -6.65 -15.49 15.68
C ARG A 68 -6.57 -13.96 15.65
N THR A 69 -6.23 -13.33 16.77
CA THR A 69 -6.08 -11.87 16.85
C THR A 69 -4.85 -11.42 16.06
N GLU A 70 -3.74 -12.14 16.15
CA GLU A 70 -2.53 -11.88 15.38
C GLU A 70 -2.80 -11.98 13.87
N HIS A 71 -3.49 -13.04 13.42
CA HIS A 71 -3.90 -13.17 12.03
C HIS A 71 -4.84 -12.06 11.57
N ALA A 72 -5.80 -11.64 12.41
CA ALA A 72 -6.68 -10.52 12.10
C ALA A 72 -5.90 -9.19 12.00
N VAL A 73 -4.92 -8.96 12.89
CA VAL A 73 -4.06 -7.77 12.87
C VAL A 73 -3.17 -7.76 11.63
N LEU A 74 -2.57 -8.89 11.25
CA LEU A 74 -1.79 -9.03 10.00
C LEU A 74 -2.67 -8.80 8.76
N GLY A 75 -3.90 -9.34 8.74
CA GLY A 75 -4.86 -9.13 7.66
C GLY A 75 -5.30 -7.66 7.52
N ILE A 76 -5.54 -6.98 8.65
CA ILE A 76 -5.86 -5.54 8.67
C ILE A 76 -4.65 -4.72 8.21
N GLY A 77 -3.43 -5.07 8.66
CA GLY A 77 -2.20 -4.40 8.23
C GLY A 77 -1.96 -4.50 6.72
N ALA A 78 -2.21 -5.68 6.13
CA ALA A 78 -2.13 -5.89 4.68
C ALA A 78 -3.20 -5.11 3.91
N ALA A 79 -4.42 -4.99 4.45
CA ALA A 79 -5.49 -4.22 3.84
C ALA A 79 -5.29 -2.69 3.93
N LEU A 80 -4.50 -2.21 4.92
CA LEU A 80 -4.20 -0.79 5.11
C LEU A 80 -3.00 -0.30 4.28
N LYS A 81 -2.13 -1.20 3.81
CA LYS A 81 -1.08 -0.84 2.85
C LYS A 81 -1.75 -0.68 1.48
N GLY A 82 -2.07 0.57 1.13
CA GLY A 82 -2.66 0.89 -0.18
C GLY A 82 -1.82 0.32 -1.33
N PRO A 83 -2.41 0.07 -2.51
CA PRO A 83 -1.71 -0.57 -3.61
C PRO A 83 -0.50 0.28 -4.04
N GLU A 84 0.69 -0.32 -4.10
CA GLU A 84 1.90 0.34 -4.61
C GLU A 84 1.76 0.73 -6.10
N ILE A 85 0.93 -0.02 -6.83
CA ILE A 85 0.62 0.21 -8.24
C ILE A 85 -0.87 -0.01 -8.46
N ALA A 86 -1.55 0.97 -9.04
CA ALA A 86 -2.95 0.86 -9.45
C ALA A 86 -3.07 0.77 -10.98
N LEU A 87 -3.75 -0.26 -11.49
CA LEU A 87 -4.07 -0.38 -12.91
C LEU A 87 -5.28 0.50 -13.23
N VAL A 88 -5.12 1.43 -14.15
CA VAL A 88 -6.16 2.36 -14.59
C VAL A 88 -6.66 1.92 -15.96
N GLY A 89 -7.96 1.70 -16.07
CA GLY A 89 -8.61 1.25 -17.30
C GLY A 89 -8.97 2.38 -18.28
N PRO A 90 -9.37 2.03 -19.53
CA PRO A 90 -9.58 3.00 -20.60
C PRO A 90 -10.57 4.13 -20.29
N ARG A 91 -11.58 3.86 -19.45
CA ARG A 91 -12.63 4.83 -19.07
C ARG A 91 -12.12 5.92 -18.12
N GLU A 92 -11.02 5.66 -17.43
CA GLU A 92 -10.49 6.51 -16.35
C GLU A 92 -9.13 7.12 -16.71
N ILE A 93 -8.49 6.72 -17.82
CA ILE A 93 -7.16 7.23 -18.20
C ILE A 93 -7.12 8.76 -18.26
N LEU A 94 -8.12 9.37 -18.91
CA LEU A 94 -8.13 10.83 -19.07
C LEU A 94 -8.29 11.53 -17.71
N SER A 95 -9.24 11.07 -16.88
CA SER A 95 -9.49 11.68 -15.57
C SER A 95 -8.31 11.49 -14.62
N VAL A 96 -7.70 10.30 -14.60
CA VAL A 96 -6.51 10.04 -13.77
C VAL A 96 -5.32 10.84 -14.26
N THR A 97 -5.08 10.94 -15.57
CA THR A 97 -3.94 11.72 -16.10
C THR A 97 -4.12 13.21 -15.84
N GLU A 98 -5.33 13.75 -16.01
CA GLU A 98 -5.65 15.13 -15.68
C GLU A 98 -5.48 15.41 -14.18
N GLN A 99 -5.98 14.52 -13.31
CA GLN A 99 -5.77 14.64 -11.86
C GLN A 99 -4.29 14.55 -11.49
N PHE A 100 -3.54 13.65 -12.11
CA PHE A 100 -2.10 13.51 -11.90
C PHE A 100 -1.40 14.82 -12.25
N ALA A 101 -1.65 15.37 -13.45
CA ALA A 101 -1.08 16.64 -13.91
C ALA A 101 -1.38 17.84 -13.00
N ARG A 102 -2.59 17.89 -12.43
CA ARG A 102 -2.97 18.92 -11.44
C ARG A 102 -2.24 18.77 -10.10
N HIS A 103 -1.89 17.54 -9.71
CA HIS A 103 -1.21 17.29 -8.44
C HIS A 103 0.33 17.33 -8.53
N MET A 104 0.89 17.38 -9.74
CA MET A 104 2.33 17.53 -9.95
C MET A 104 2.88 18.79 -9.26
N LYS A 105 4.13 18.72 -8.84
CA LYS A 105 4.94 19.84 -8.37
C LYS A 105 6.40 19.65 -8.75
N GLY A 106 7.14 20.75 -8.78
CA GLY A 106 8.57 20.75 -9.06
C GLY A 106 8.89 20.39 -10.51
N ASP A 107 10.04 19.75 -10.70
CA ASP A 107 10.52 19.32 -12.01
C ASP A 107 9.88 17.97 -12.39
N THR A 108 9.33 17.90 -13.60
CA THR A 108 8.63 16.71 -14.09
C THR A 108 9.33 16.16 -15.33
N ILE A 109 9.29 14.84 -15.48
CA ILE A 109 9.95 14.14 -16.58
C ILE A 109 8.90 13.34 -17.36
N TRP A 110 8.86 13.56 -18.67
CA TRP A 110 7.96 12.89 -19.60
C TRP A 110 8.81 12.04 -20.54
N PHE A 111 8.94 10.75 -20.20
CA PHE A 111 9.82 9.81 -20.86
C PHE A 111 9.05 8.96 -21.86
N ASN A 112 9.53 8.96 -23.11
CA ASN A 112 9.02 8.15 -24.22
C ASN A 112 7.50 8.24 -24.43
N VAL A 113 6.91 9.39 -24.12
CA VAL A 113 5.47 9.63 -24.26
C VAL A 113 5.07 9.71 -25.73
N CYS A 114 3.90 9.21 -26.08
CA CYS A 114 3.39 9.26 -27.45
C CYS A 114 2.93 10.68 -27.81
N LEU A 115 3.73 11.44 -28.57
CA LEU A 115 3.39 12.80 -28.97
C LEU A 115 2.14 12.86 -29.87
N SER A 116 1.78 11.75 -30.54
CA SER A 116 0.62 11.71 -31.42
C SER A 116 -0.69 11.94 -30.66
N MET A 117 -0.70 11.62 -29.35
CA MET A 117 -1.82 11.90 -28.46
C MET A 117 -2.12 13.40 -28.32
N TYR A 118 -1.12 14.27 -28.53
CA TYR A 118 -1.29 15.71 -28.41
C TYR A 118 -1.69 16.38 -29.74
N LYS A 119 -1.82 15.63 -30.84
CA LYS A 119 -2.30 16.18 -32.11
C LYS A 119 -3.71 16.76 -31.99
N PRO A 120 -4.70 16.07 -31.42
CA PRO A 120 -6.03 16.65 -31.22
C PRO A 120 -5.98 17.68 -30.08
N GLN A 121 -6.49 18.89 -30.35
CA GLN A 121 -6.56 19.95 -29.34
C GLN A 121 -7.22 19.51 -28.01
N PRO A 122 -8.34 18.76 -28.00
CA PRO A 122 -8.96 18.32 -26.76
C PRO A 122 -8.07 17.42 -25.89
N LEU A 123 -7.23 16.58 -26.51
CA LEU A 123 -6.30 15.72 -25.77
C LEU A 123 -5.09 16.50 -25.27
N PHE A 124 -4.59 17.48 -26.04
CA PHE A 124 -3.58 18.40 -25.55
C PHE A 124 -4.08 19.17 -24.31
N ASP A 125 -5.29 19.72 -24.39
CA ASP A 125 -5.91 20.49 -23.30
C ASP A 125 -6.21 19.65 -22.06
N ALA A 126 -6.49 18.35 -22.22
CA ALA A 126 -6.76 17.44 -21.11
C ALA A 126 -5.50 16.83 -20.49
N LEU A 127 -4.46 16.55 -21.29
CA LEU A 127 -3.32 15.76 -20.84
C LEU A 127 -2.07 16.59 -20.53
N LEU A 128 -1.72 17.55 -21.39
CA LEU A 128 -0.46 18.30 -21.28
C LEU A 128 -0.66 19.70 -20.72
N ARG A 129 -1.68 20.42 -21.20
CA ARG A 129 -1.98 21.78 -20.73
C ARG A 129 -2.14 21.90 -19.22
N PRO A 130 -2.80 20.95 -18.50
CA PRO A 130 -2.92 21.07 -17.05
C PRO A 130 -1.57 21.05 -16.33
N ALA A 131 -0.57 20.35 -16.87
CA ALA A 131 0.79 20.36 -16.30
C ALA A 131 1.52 21.67 -16.59
N ILE A 132 1.35 22.26 -17.79
CA ILE A 132 1.95 23.55 -18.16
C ILE A 132 1.36 24.68 -17.28
N ASP A 133 0.04 24.73 -17.19
CA ASP A 133 -0.68 25.78 -16.47
C ASP A 133 -0.59 25.60 -14.93
N ASN A 134 -0.18 24.42 -14.43
CA ASN A 134 -0.02 24.16 -13.01
C ASN A 134 1.10 25.04 -12.39
N PRO A 135 0.79 25.96 -11.45
CA PRO A 135 1.77 26.86 -10.87
C PRO A 135 2.81 26.16 -9.98
N MET A 136 2.52 24.95 -9.50
CA MET A 136 3.44 24.17 -8.67
C MET A 136 4.52 23.46 -9.49
N VAL A 137 4.31 23.29 -10.79
CA VAL A 137 5.31 22.72 -11.71
C VAL A 137 6.31 23.81 -12.10
N THR A 138 7.60 23.53 -11.86
CA THR A 138 8.70 24.43 -12.19
C THR A 138 9.25 24.19 -13.59
N SER A 139 9.34 22.92 -14.00
CA SER A 139 9.74 22.57 -15.36
C SER A 139 9.18 21.23 -15.84
N ILE A 140 9.10 21.10 -17.15
CA ILE A 140 8.68 19.89 -17.85
C ILE A 140 9.80 19.52 -18.81
N GLN A 141 10.46 18.39 -18.56
CA GLN A 141 11.49 17.83 -19.44
C GLN A 141 10.94 16.63 -20.19
N PHE A 142 10.87 16.76 -21.52
CA PHE A 142 10.62 15.63 -22.39
C PHE A 142 11.93 14.88 -22.70
N VAL A 143 11.89 13.55 -22.64
CA VAL A 143 12.94 12.65 -23.11
C VAL A 143 12.28 11.70 -24.10
N ILE A 144 12.46 11.92 -25.40
CA ILE A 144 11.67 11.29 -26.45
C ILE A 144 12.59 10.76 -27.54
N ASP A 145 12.11 9.73 -28.23
CA ASP A 145 12.77 9.23 -29.42
C ASP A 145 12.91 10.30 -30.51
N ALA A 146 14.09 10.37 -31.13
CA ALA A 146 14.42 11.30 -32.20
C ALA A 146 13.47 11.18 -33.42
N GLU A 147 12.87 10.02 -33.66
CA GLU A 147 11.87 9.82 -34.73
C GLU A 147 10.63 10.69 -34.55
N GLN A 148 10.28 11.08 -33.32
CA GLN A 148 9.12 11.93 -33.04
C GLN A 148 9.41 13.43 -33.18
N LYS A 149 10.61 13.83 -33.58
CA LYS A 149 11.02 15.24 -33.66
C LYS A 149 10.15 16.06 -34.63
N GLN A 150 9.81 15.51 -35.79
CA GLN A 150 8.98 16.21 -36.77
C GLN A 150 7.55 16.44 -36.24
N LEU A 151 7.03 15.46 -35.50
CA LEU A 151 5.73 15.54 -34.85
C LEU A 151 5.70 16.61 -33.75
N TRP A 152 6.78 16.71 -32.96
CA TRP A 152 6.93 17.77 -31.98
C TRP A 152 6.87 19.16 -32.60
N GLU A 153 7.70 19.41 -33.62
CA GLU A 153 7.81 20.73 -34.27
C GLU A 153 6.50 21.16 -34.92
N ASN A 154 5.81 20.23 -35.58
CA ASN A 154 4.61 20.56 -36.36
C ASN A 154 3.34 20.66 -35.51
N ASP A 155 3.16 19.75 -34.54
CA ASP A 155 1.85 19.58 -33.88
C ASP A 155 1.84 19.97 -32.39
N VAL A 156 2.96 19.83 -31.68
CA VAL A 156 3.01 19.99 -30.21
C VAL A 156 3.61 21.33 -29.81
N ARG A 157 4.78 21.67 -30.36
CA ARG A 157 5.49 22.92 -30.07
C ARG A 157 4.62 24.17 -30.31
N PRO A 158 3.85 24.30 -31.41
CA PRO A 158 3.01 25.49 -31.60
C PRO A 158 1.94 25.65 -30.52
N LYS A 159 1.36 24.54 -30.05
CA LYS A 159 0.36 24.55 -28.98
C LYS A 159 0.97 24.88 -27.62
N VAL A 160 2.17 24.36 -27.35
CA VAL A 160 2.93 24.73 -26.15
C VAL A 160 3.22 26.22 -26.16
N LEU A 161 3.72 26.78 -27.27
CA LEU A 161 4.02 28.21 -27.40
C LEU A 161 2.79 29.11 -27.26
N ALA A 162 1.59 28.62 -27.59
CA ALA A 162 0.33 29.32 -27.36
C ALA A 162 -0.09 29.37 -25.88
N CYS A 163 0.54 28.58 -25.00
CA CYS A 163 0.23 28.57 -23.57
C CYS A 163 0.97 29.70 -22.83
N SER A 164 0.33 30.26 -21.80
CA SER A 164 0.90 31.37 -21.02
C SER A 164 2.20 30.98 -20.28
N ALA A 165 2.26 29.76 -19.75
CA ALA A 165 3.39 29.23 -18.97
C ALA A 165 4.34 28.35 -19.81
N HIS A 166 4.38 28.54 -21.13
CA HIS A 166 5.18 27.73 -22.07
C HIS A 166 6.67 27.63 -21.70
N ALA A 167 7.23 28.67 -21.06
CA ALA A 167 8.63 28.71 -20.65
C ALA A 167 9.04 27.59 -19.67
N LYS A 168 8.07 26.93 -19.01
CA LYS A 168 8.35 25.74 -18.17
C LYS A 168 8.71 24.51 -18.99
N VAL A 169 8.24 24.44 -20.23
CA VAL A 169 8.51 23.32 -21.13
C VAL A 169 9.90 23.51 -21.73
N ARG A 170 10.83 22.65 -21.32
CA ARG A 170 12.21 22.67 -21.82
C ARG A 170 12.27 22.03 -23.20
N GLU A 171 13.33 22.36 -23.94
CA GLU A 171 13.65 21.68 -25.19
C GLU A 171 13.73 20.16 -24.94
N PRO A 172 13.05 19.32 -25.73
CA PRO A 172 13.12 17.87 -25.55
C PRO A 172 14.55 17.35 -25.71
N SER A 173 14.92 16.39 -24.86
CA SER A 173 16.11 15.57 -25.06
C SER A 173 15.77 14.48 -26.07
N TRP A 174 16.40 14.54 -27.24
CA TRP A 174 16.21 13.58 -28.33
C TRP A 174 17.21 12.43 -28.18
N CYS A 175 16.70 11.21 -28.05
CA CYS A 175 17.52 10.00 -27.86
C CYS A 175 17.09 8.92 -28.86
N SER A 176 17.90 7.87 -29.05
CA SER A 176 17.44 6.63 -29.69
C SER A 176 16.93 5.70 -28.58
N LEU A 177 15.62 5.61 -28.43
CA LEU A 177 14.98 4.82 -27.38
C LEU A 177 14.63 3.43 -27.91
N SER A 178 15.23 2.39 -27.32
CA SER A 178 14.89 0.99 -27.62
C SER A 178 13.81 0.42 -26.69
N GLU A 179 13.43 1.17 -25.67
CA GLU A 179 12.49 0.73 -24.63
C GLU A 179 11.06 0.85 -25.10
N ASN A 180 10.26 -0.17 -24.82
CA ASN A 180 8.82 -0.12 -24.98
C ASN A 180 8.12 0.54 -23.78
N THR A 181 8.84 1.23 -22.92
CA THR A 181 8.27 1.82 -21.69
C THR A 181 8.09 3.32 -21.86
N SER A 182 6.93 3.84 -21.47
CA SER A 182 6.57 5.26 -21.43
C SER A 182 6.14 5.63 -20.03
N PHE A 183 6.63 6.75 -19.48
CA PHE A 183 6.16 7.21 -18.18
C PHE A 183 6.24 8.72 -17.99
N ILE A 184 5.41 9.21 -17.07
CA ILE A 184 5.46 10.58 -16.56
C ILE A 184 5.82 10.49 -15.08
N LEU A 185 6.97 11.04 -14.71
CA LEU A 185 7.48 11.08 -13.34
C LEU A 185 7.33 12.50 -12.79
N ALA A 186 6.73 12.62 -11.61
CA ALA A 186 6.57 13.91 -10.94
C ALA A 186 6.43 13.73 -9.43
N ASP A 187 6.89 14.71 -8.67
CA ASP A 187 6.49 14.83 -7.27
C ASP A 187 5.03 15.27 -7.18
N SER A 188 4.29 14.69 -6.25
CA SER A 188 2.89 15.03 -5.98
C SER A 188 2.81 15.89 -4.72
N HIS A 189 2.14 17.04 -4.81
CA HIS A 189 1.89 17.86 -3.62
C HIS A 189 0.86 17.24 -2.68
N ARG A 190 -0.02 16.39 -3.20
CA ARG A 190 -1.08 15.71 -2.44
C ARG A 190 -0.53 14.55 -1.61
N SER A 191 0.30 13.70 -2.20
CA SER A 191 0.88 12.55 -1.49
C SER A 191 2.18 12.89 -0.78
N GLY A 192 2.84 13.98 -1.16
CA GLY A 192 4.10 14.43 -0.58
C GLY A 192 5.33 13.64 -1.04
N GLY A 193 5.24 12.90 -2.14
CA GLY A 193 6.37 12.15 -2.71
C GLY A 193 6.28 11.99 -4.22
N THR A 194 7.29 11.36 -4.81
CA THR A 194 7.36 11.08 -6.25
C THR A 194 6.33 10.03 -6.64
N GLU A 195 5.63 10.21 -7.74
CA GLU A 195 4.72 9.23 -8.33
C GLU A 195 5.00 9.12 -9.82
N ALA A 196 4.48 8.06 -10.45
CA ALA A 196 4.56 7.92 -11.90
C ALA A 196 3.26 7.42 -12.52
N LEU A 197 2.96 7.91 -13.72
CA LEU A 197 2.06 7.24 -14.65
C LEU A 197 2.90 6.46 -15.65
N LEU A 198 2.77 5.14 -15.65
CA LEU A 198 3.55 4.21 -16.45
C LEU A 198 2.65 3.54 -17.49
N SER A 199 3.14 3.39 -18.71
CA SER A 199 2.49 2.71 -19.81
C SER A 199 3.53 1.97 -20.65
N PHE A 200 3.07 0.96 -21.40
CA PHE A 200 3.92 0.20 -22.30
C PHE A 200 3.46 0.37 -23.74
N TRP A 201 4.41 0.51 -24.66
CA TRP A 201 4.24 0.45 -26.10
C TRP A 201 3.99 -1.00 -26.53
N GLY A 202 3.07 -1.18 -27.48
CA GLY A 202 2.66 -2.49 -27.99
C GLY A 202 1.39 -3.05 -27.31
N GLU A 203 0.78 -4.03 -27.97
CA GLU A 203 -0.38 -4.75 -27.44
C GLU A 203 0.03 -5.61 -26.23
N PRO A 204 -0.84 -5.80 -25.21
CA PRO A 204 -2.23 -5.34 -25.13
C PRO A 204 -2.43 -3.93 -24.54
N PHE A 205 -1.34 -3.18 -24.29
CA PHE A 205 -1.36 -1.93 -23.53
C PHE A 205 -1.55 -0.69 -24.40
N MET A 206 -1.13 -0.73 -25.66
CA MET A 206 -1.47 0.24 -26.70
C MET A 206 -2.55 -0.30 -27.61
N ALA A 207 -3.56 0.51 -27.90
CA ALA A 207 -4.41 0.28 -29.07
C ALA A 207 -3.69 0.86 -30.29
N GLN A 208 -3.27 0.00 -31.21
CA GLN A 208 -2.85 0.42 -32.54
C GLN A 208 -4.10 0.66 -33.38
N SER A 209 -4.40 1.92 -33.69
CA SER A 209 -5.38 2.25 -34.73
C SER A 209 -4.64 2.75 -35.97
N THR A 210 -5.27 2.68 -37.15
CA THR A 210 -4.69 3.12 -38.43
C THR A 210 -4.21 4.57 -38.45
N VAL A 211 -4.52 5.37 -37.42
CA VAL A 211 -4.21 6.81 -37.33
C VAL A 211 -3.41 7.17 -36.06
N ARG A 212 -3.42 6.34 -35.02
CA ARG A 212 -2.86 6.69 -33.70
C ARG A 212 -2.61 5.47 -32.81
N ASP A 213 -1.58 5.60 -31.98
CA ASP A 213 -1.33 4.74 -30.82
C ASP A 213 -1.83 5.44 -29.56
N VAL A 214 -2.68 4.76 -28.78
CA VAL A 214 -3.23 5.30 -27.53
C VAL A 214 -3.18 4.25 -26.43
N PRO A 215 -2.74 4.59 -25.20
CA PRO A 215 -2.80 3.67 -24.07
C PRO A 215 -4.23 3.21 -23.80
N ARG A 216 -4.40 1.89 -23.73
CA ARG A 216 -5.60 1.24 -23.20
C ARG A 216 -5.56 1.16 -21.67
N TYR A 217 -4.37 1.07 -21.10
CA TYR A 217 -4.15 1.01 -19.68
C TYR A 217 -2.95 1.85 -19.28
N ILE A 218 -3.01 2.45 -18.09
CA ILE A 218 -1.84 3.05 -17.44
C ILE A 218 -1.73 2.49 -16.03
N PHE A 219 -0.52 2.39 -15.53
CA PHE A 219 -0.20 2.00 -14.16
C PHE A 219 0.12 3.28 -13.38
N HIS A 220 -0.68 3.60 -12.37
CA HIS A 220 -0.37 4.67 -11.43
C HIS A 220 0.50 4.11 -10.31
N VAL A 221 1.79 4.39 -10.41
CA VAL A 221 2.83 3.99 -9.46
C VAL A 221 2.83 4.99 -8.30
N GLN A 222 2.53 4.50 -7.10
CA GLN A 222 2.43 5.31 -5.89
C GLN A 222 3.82 5.57 -5.28
N LYS A 223 3.90 6.61 -4.43
CA LYS A 223 5.15 7.10 -3.81
C LYS A 223 6.01 6.14 -3.02
N HIS A 224 5.46 4.99 -2.66
CA HIS A 224 6.12 3.98 -1.83
C HIS A 224 6.48 2.74 -2.65
N SER A 225 6.30 2.79 -3.98
CA SER A 225 6.68 1.71 -4.88
C SER A 225 8.19 1.70 -5.13
N GLU A 226 8.80 0.53 -4.96
CA GLU A 226 10.20 0.26 -5.32
C GLU A 226 10.47 0.39 -6.84
N LEU A 227 9.43 0.57 -7.67
CA LEU A 227 9.60 0.79 -9.10
C LEU A 227 10.12 2.20 -9.44
N LEU A 228 9.85 3.20 -8.58
CA LEU A 228 10.21 4.60 -8.86
C LEU A 228 11.73 4.81 -9.04
N PRO A 229 12.62 4.28 -8.16
CA PRO A 229 14.06 4.35 -8.38
C PRO A 229 14.51 3.77 -9.73
N HIS A 230 13.88 2.67 -10.18
CA HIS A 230 14.21 2.05 -11.47
C HIS A 230 13.80 2.93 -12.65
N LEU A 231 12.66 3.62 -12.59
CA LEU A 231 12.24 4.58 -13.62
C LEU A 231 13.17 5.79 -13.69
N VAL A 232 13.61 6.30 -12.54
CA VAL A 232 14.60 7.39 -12.47
C VAL A 232 15.92 6.96 -13.11
N GLU A 233 16.43 5.77 -12.79
CA GLU A 233 17.68 5.27 -13.35
C GLU A 233 17.56 4.97 -14.85
N LEU A 234 16.39 4.47 -15.31
CA LEU A 234 16.12 4.27 -16.73
C LEU A 234 16.23 5.59 -17.49
N GLN A 235 15.59 6.65 -17.00
CA GLN A 235 15.69 7.97 -17.63
C GLN A 235 17.12 8.52 -17.60
N ARG A 236 17.84 8.32 -16.49
CA ARG A 236 19.22 8.81 -16.34
C ARG A 236 20.16 8.20 -17.38
N ARG A 237 20.04 6.90 -17.64
CA ARG A 237 20.85 6.20 -18.65
C ARG A 237 20.76 6.83 -20.03
N TYR A 238 19.55 7.20 -20.47
CA TYR A 238 19.33 7.84 -21.77
C TYR A 238 19.73 9.32 -21.82
N ARG A 239 19.93 9.96 -20.67
CA ARG A 239 20.43 11.33 -20.60
C ARG A 239 21.95 11.45 -20.63
N GLN A 240 22.65 10.38 -20.24
CA GLN A 240 24.12 10.36 -20.10
C GLN A 240 24.83 9.65 -21.24
N GLY A 241 24.10 8.94 -22.11
CA GLY A 241 24.60 8.38 -23.37
C GLY A 241 24.35 9.31 -24.54
#